data_AF-A0A963D5A7-F1
#
_entry.id   AF-A0A963D5A7-F1
#
_cell.length_a   1.000
_cell.length_b   1.000
_cell.length_c   1.000
_cell.angle_alpha   90.00
_cell.angle_beta   90.00
_cell.angle_gamma   90.00
#
_symmetry.space_group_name_H-M   'P 1'
#
loop_
_entity.id
_entity.type
_entity.pdbx_description
1 polymer ?
#
loop_
_entity_poly.entity_id
_entity_poly.type
_entity_poly.pdbx_seq_one_letter_code
_entity_poly.pdbx_strand_id
1 'polypeptide(L)'
;MNDDFQLPPGYAHLRPDCEQFFRDHPDYDRNVFIMTRFDAGNRLLAQLDEELRRALCREGLNGLRADDRMYPRDRQLWTNVCVYMLCCKYGLAVLEDRIKDEFNPNVALEYGFMRALDKPTLLLADVGFRNLRADIVGTLREPFDIVDMSTSLPSAIANWSRDLGVQVIALPGELHAQALRIHRRLLNIRCAQLLRDEARRRKETNDEFWYLGEEIAAYRVLLQGRPDATHAAAVERTGQRLVDGHDFSVLAEMIETFSELARKAS
;
A
#
# COMPACT_ATOMS: atom_id res chain seq x y z
N MET A 1 1.97 16.46 -12.86
CA MET A 1 3.21 15.67 -12.90
C MET A 1 4.13 16.32 -11.88
N ASN A 2 4.81 15.59 -11.00
CA ASN A 2 5.96 16.18 -10.33
C ASN A 2 6.96 16.52 -11.44
N ASP A 3 7.36 17.78 -11.56
CA ASP A 3 8.28 18.24 -12.61
C ASP A 3 9.65 17.52 -12.54
N ASP A 4 9.89 16.76 -11.46
CA ASP A 4 11.10 15.99 -11.19
C ASP A 4 11.08 14.52 -11.65
N PHE A 5 9.99 14.01 -12.26
CA PHE A 5 9.99 12.62 -12.76
C PHE A 5 10.86 12.45 -14.01
N GLN A 6 12.06 11.89 -13.83
CA GLN A 6 13.01 11.62 -14.88
C GLN A 6 13.15 10.12 -15.16
N LEU A 7 13.07 9.77 -16.44
CA LEU A 7 13.34 8.41 -16.91
C LEU A 7 14.81 8.27 -17.26
N PRO A 8 15.45 7.13 -16.94
CA PRO A 8 16.78 6.85 -17.45
C PRO A 8 16.79 6.92 -18.99
N PRO A 9 17.87 7.39 -19.64
CA PRO A 9 17.89 7.62 -21.09
C PRO A 9 17.43 6.42 -21.93
N GLY A 10 17.80 5.19 -21.52
CA GLY A 10 17.39 3.95 -22.21
C GLY A 10 15.89 3.65 -22.15
N TYR A 11 15.15 4.29 -21.24
CA TYR A 11 13.72 4.11 -21.02
C TYR A 11 12.89 5.36 -21.36
N ALA A 12 13.48 6.39 -21.97
CA ALA A 12 12.77 7.63 -22.31
C ALA A 12 11.55 7.39 -23.21
N HIS A 13 11.59 6.35 -24.04
CA HIS A 13 10.49 5.95 -24.92
C HIS A 13 9.23 5.48 -24.15
N LEU A 14 9.36 5.09 -22.88
CA LEU A 14 8.24 4.67 -22.02
C LEU A 14 7.46 5.83 -21.40
N ARG A 15 7.85 7.09 -21.67
CA ARG A 15 7.20 8.27 -21.09
C ARG A 15 5.67 8.27 -21.26
N PRO A 16 5.09 7.99 -22.44
CA PRO A 16 3.64 7.99 -22.60
C PRO A 16 2.93 6.94 -21.72
N ASP A 17 3.54 5.77 -21.55
CA ASP A 17 3.00 4.70 -20.73
C ASP A 17 3.11 5.04 -19.23
N CYS A 18 4.22 5.67 -18.83
CA CYS A 18 4.40 6.19 -17.47
C CYS A 18 3.38 7.30 -17.13
N GLU A 19 3.10 8.20 -18.07
CA GLU A 19 2.06 9.22 -17.91
C GLU A 19 0.67 8.61 -17.75
N GLN A 20 0.39 7.50 -18.43
CA GLN A 20 -0.85 6.78 -18.23
C GLN A 20 -0.90 6.11 -16.86
N PHE A 21 0.19 5.47 -16.43
CA PHE A 21 0.30 4.91 -15.10
C PHE A 21 0.02 5.96 -14.01
N PHE A 22 0.60 7.15 -14.11
CA PHE A 22 0.37 8.21 -13.11
C PHE A 22 -1.03 8.83 -13.15
N ARG A 23 -1.80 8.64 -14.23
CA ARG A 23 -3.23 8.99 -14.22
C ARG A 23 -4.03 8.02 -13.35
N ASP A 24 -3.65 6.74 -13.34
CA ASP A 24 -4.34 5.71 -12.57
C ASP A 24 -3.80 5.62 -11.12
N HIS A 25 -2.52 5.93 -10.93
CA HIS A 25 -1.80 5.85 -9.65
C HIS A 25 -0.99 7.14 -9.41
N PRO A 26 -1.66 8.27 -9.13
CA PRO A 26 -1.01 9.59 -9.07
C PRO A 26 0.00 9.75 -7.92
N ASP A 27 -0.16 8.98 -6.84
CA ASP A 27 0.64 9.12 -5.61
C ASP A 27 1.96 8.34 -5.70
N TYR A 28 2.95 8.88 -6.44
CA TYR A 28 4.27 8.23 -6.60
C TYR A 28 4.87 7.77 -5.27
N ASP A 29 4.87 8.64 -4.25
CA ASP A 29 5.46 8.38 -2.93
C ASP A 29 4.71 7.34 -2.10
N ARG A 30 3.59 6.81 -2.59
CA ARG A 30 2.84 5.71 -1.99
C ARG A 30 2.89 4.43 -2.83
N ASN A 31 3.34 4.48 -4.08
CA ASN A 31 3.32 3.35 -5.00
C ASN A 31 4.44 2.33 -4.72
N VAL A 32 4.06 1.06 -4.55
CA VAL A 32 4.94 -0.07 -4.26
C VAL A 32 4.76 -1.13 -5.34
N PHE A 33 5.83 -1.44 -6.07
CA PHE A 33 5.82 -2.52 -7.05
C PHE A 33 6.00 -3.88 -6.34
N ILE A 34 5.01 -4.76 -6.46
CA ILE A 34 5.03 -6.11 -5.90
C ILE A 34 5.65 -7.06 -6.93
N MET A 35 6.77 -7.66 -6.55
CA MET A 35 7.53 -8.64 -7.31
C MET A 35 7.33 -10.02 -6.67
N THR A 36 6.52 -10.86 -7.31
CA THR A 36 6.19 -12.20 -6.82
C THR A 36 6.09 -13.17 -7.98
N ARG A 37 6.09 -14.47 -7.69
CA ARG A 37 5.78 -15.49 -8.69
C ARG A 37 4.38 -15.24 -9.25
N PHE A 38 4.28 -15.26 -10.58
CA PHE A 38 3.01 -15.28 -11.27
C PHE A 38 2.69 -16.70 -11.73
N ASP A 39 1.58 -17.24 -11.22
CA ASP A 39 0.98 -18.48 -11.72
C ASP A 39 -0.54 -18.32 -11.65
N ALA A 40 -1.16 -18.11 -12.81
CA ALA A 40 -2.57 -17.80 -12.92
C ALA A 40 -3.42 -18.96 -12.39
N GLY A 41 -4.33 -18.67 -11.46
CA GLY A 41 -5.20 -19.68 -10.85
C GLY A 41 -4.61 -20.38 -9.61
N ASN A 42 -3.35 -20.09 -9.25
CA ASN A 42 -2.78 -20.59 -8.00
C ASN A 42 -3.40 -19.87 -6.80
N ARG A 43 -4.11 -20.62 -5.96
CA ARG A 43 -4.83 -20.06 -4.79
C ARG A 43 -3.91 -19.46 -3.74
N LEU A 44 -2.75 -20.08 -3.50
CA LEU A 44 -1.79 -19.60 -2.51
C LEU A 44 -1.21 -18.24 -2.94
N LEU A 45 -0.83 -18.11 -4.21
CA LEU A 45 -0.30 -16.83 -4.74
C LEU A 45 -1.38 -15.75 -4.81
N ALA A 46 -2.65 -16.12 -5.05
CA ALA A 46 -3.77 -15.19 -5.00
C ALA A 46 -4.03 -14.67 -3.57
N GLN A 47 -3.93 -15.54 -2.56
CA GLN A 47 -4.04 -15.17 -1.15
C GLN A 47 -2.86 -14.30 -0.71
N LEU A 48 -1.64 -14.69 -1.10
CA LEU A 48 -0.43 -13.91 -0.85
C LEU A 48 -0.55 -12.48 -1.42
N ASP A 49 -0.99 -12.35 -2.67
CA ASP A 49 -1.23 -11.05 -3.31
C ASP A 49 -2.25 -10.19 -2.56
N GLU A 50 -3.38 -10.76 -2.17
CA GLU A 50 -4.42 -10.07 -1.41
C GLU A 50 -3.87 -9.58 -0.05
N GLU A 51 -3.20 -10.45 0.70
CA GLU A 51 -2.66 -10.09 2.03
C GLU A 51 -1.50 -9.09 1.94
N LEU A 52 -0.63 -9.16 0.93
CA LEU A 52 0.40 -8.15 0.67
C LEU A 52 -0.21 -6.77 0.43
N ARG A 53 -1.22 -6.69 -0.45
CA ARG A 53 -1.88 -5.41 -0.76
C ARG A 53 -2.62 -4.85 0.45
N ARG A 54 -3.26 -5.70 1.25
CA ARG A 54 -3.91 -5.28 2.50
C ARG A 54 -2.90 -4.77 3.52
N ALA A 55 -1.78 -5.48 3.71
CA ALA A 55 -0.73 -5.05 4.62
C ALA A 55 -0.12 -3.71 4.20
N LEU A 56 0.21 -3.52 2.91
CA LEU A 56 0.67 -2.24 2.37
C LEU A 56 -0.39 -1.13 2.53
N CYS A 57 -1.66 -1.44 2.24
CA CYS A 57 -2.75 -0.49 2.33
C CYS A 57 -2.94 0.06 3.75
N ARG A 58 -2.78 -0.77 4.79
CA ARG A 58 -2.85 -0.37 6.21
C ARG A 58 -1.76 0.62 6.60
N GLU A 59 -0.63 0.56 5.90
CA GLU A 59 0.49 1.48 6.04
C GLU A 59 0.34 2.74 5.15
N GLY A 60 -0.79 2.89 4.46
CA GLY A 60 -1.02 4.03 3.57
C GLY A 60 -0.32 3.89 2.20
N LEU A 61 0.20 2.71 1.86
CA LEU A 61 0.89 2.42 0.61
C LEU A 61 -0.04 1.72 -0.41
N ASN A 62 0.31 1.82 -1.69
CA ASN A 62 -0.43 1.26 -2.82
C ASN A 62 0.38 0.11 -3.43
N GLY A 63 0.00 -1.13 -3.16
CA GLY A 63 0.61 -2.32 -3.76
C GLY A 63 0.11 -2.53 -5.20
N LEU A 64 1.03 -2.60 -6.17
CA LEU A 64 0.75 -2.68 -7.60
C LEU A 64 1.53 -3.81 -8.27
N ARG A 65 0.92 -4.49 -9.24
CA ARG A 65 1.57 -5.56 -10.01
C ARG A 65 1.46 -5.35 -11.52
N ALA A 66 2.44 -5.88 -12.24
CA ALA A 66 2.51 -5.74 -13.69
C ALA A 66 1.35 -6.43 -14.43
N ASP A 67 0.61 -7.35 -13.81
CA ASP A 67 -0.58 -7.97 -14.39
C ASP A 67 -1.89 -7.20 -14.09
N ASP A 68 -1.87 -6.14 -13.26
CA ASP A 68 -3.05 -5.33 -12.96
C ASP A 68 -3.56 -4.60 -14.22
N ARG A 69 -2.61 -4.04 -14.99
CA ARG A 69 -2.89 -3.31 -16.23
C ARG A 69 -1.70 -3.36 -17.18
N MET A 70 -1.99 -3.61 -18.45
CA MET A 70 -1.04 -3.51 -19.56
C MET A 70 -1.07 -2.09 -20.15
N TYR A 71 -0.02 -1.31 -19.93
CA TYR A 71 0.10 0.05 -20.50
C TYR A 71 0.65 0.05 -21.93
N PRO A 72 1.74 -0.66 -22.25
CA PRO A 72 2.29 -0.67 -23.60
C PRO A 72 1.32 -1.26 -24.62
N ARG A 73 1.19 -0.59 -25.77
CA ARG A 73 0.29 -1.02 -26.86
C ARG A 73 0.70 -2.32 -27.53
N ASP A 74 2.00 -2.58 -27.58
CA ASP A 74 2.58 -3.81 -28.15
C ASP A 74 2.35 -5.04 -27.25
N ARG A 75 1.78 -4.85 -26.05
CA ARG A 75 1.48 -5.88 -25.04
C ARG A 75 2.72 -6.66 -24.59
N GLN A 76 3.90 -6.05 -24.70
CA GLN A 76 5.16 -6.66 -24.31
C GLN A 76 5.29 -6.60 -22.77
N LEU A 77 5.32 -7.76 -22.12
CA LEU A 77 5.23 -7.88 -20.66
C LEU A 77 6.41 -7.21 -19.94
N TRP A 78 7.63 -7.38 -20.44
CA TRP A 78 8.81 -6.80 -19.83
C TRP A 78 8.80 -5.26 -19.87
N THR A 79 8.36 -4.68 -20.98
CA THR A 79 8.13 -3.24 -21.15
C THR A 79 7.13 -2.76 -20.10
N ASN A 80 6.06 -3.52 -19.87
CA ASN A 80 5.10 -3.20 -18.83
C ASN A 80 5.72 -3.29 -17.42
N VAL A 81 6.47 -4.35 -17.13
CA VAL A 81 7.22 -4.48 -15.86
C VAL A 81 8.15 -3.29 -15.64
N CYS A 82 8.86 -2.82 -16.68
CA CYS A 82 9.66 -1.60 -16.61
C CYS A 82 8.83 -0.36 -16.24
N VAL A 83 7.63 -0.19 -16.80
CA VAL A 83 6.73 0.93 -16.42
C VAL A 83 6.44 0.91 -14.92
N TYR A 84 6.07 -0.24 -14.34
CA TYR A 84 5.79 -0.34 -12.91
C TYR A 84 7.05 -0.09 -12.05
N MET A 85 8.20 -0.65 -12.42
CA MET A 85 9.46 -0.41 -11.69
C MET A 85 9.88 1.08 -11.72
N LEU A 86 9.69 1.74 -12.87
CA LEU A 86 10.03 3.16 -13.03
C LEU A 86 9.04 4.05 -12.28
N CYS A 87 7.74 3.72 -12.27
CA CYS A 87 6.67 4.56 -11.73
C CYS A 87 6.26 4.25 -10.27
N CYS A 88 6.78 3.20 -9.65
CA CYS A 88 6.65 2.96 -8.22
C CYS A 88 7.85 3.54 -7.47
N LYS A 89 7.65 4.25 -6.35
CA LYS A 89 8.74 4.77 -5.52
C LYS A 89 9.50 3.63 -4.83
N TYR A 90 8.77 2.60 -4.40
CA TYR A 90 9.31 1.48 -3.65
C TYR A 90 9.09 0.15 -4.37
N GLY A 91 9.85 -0.87 -3.95
CA GLY A 91 9.63 -2.25 -4.35
C GLY A 91 9.37 -3.17 -3.15
N LEU A 92 8.67 -4.27 -3.39
CA LEU A 92 8.50 -5.37 -2.45
C LEU A 92 8.68 -6.68 -3.22
N ALA A 93 9.73 -7.42 -2.92
CA ALA A 93 10.03 -8.71 -3.53
C ALA A 93 9.76 -9.85 -2.57
N VAL A 94 9.18 -10.94 -3.06
CA VAL A 94 8.85 -12.13 -2.26
C VAL A 94 9.63 -13.34 -2.77
N LEU A 95 10.42 -13.92 -1.87
CA LEU A 95 11.11 -15.19 -2.08
C LEU A 95 10.33 -16.31 -1.39
N GLU A 96 9.79 -17.20 -2.20
CA GLU A 96 9.15 -18.44 -1.78
C GLU A 96 9.54 -19.56 -2.75
N ASP A 97 9.57 -20.79 -2.25
CA ASP A 97 9.83 -22.01 -3.03
C ASP A 97 8.76 -23.08 -2.81
N ARG A 98 7.58 -22.67 -2.32
CA ARG A 98 6.45 -23.58 -2.06
C ARG A 98 5.76 -24.00 -3.34
N ILE A 99 5.71 -23.11 -4.32
CA ILE A 99 5.11 -23.42 -5.63
C ILE A 99 6.08 -24.18 -6.53
N LYS A 100 7.34 -23.74 -6.58
CA LYS A 100 8.43 -24.48 -7.22
C LYS A 100 9.67 -24.35 -6.37
N ASP A 101 10.38 -25.47 -6.22
CA ASP A 101 11.65 -25.57 -5.50
C ASP A 101 12.79 -24.91 -6.29
N GLU A 102 12.73 -23.58 -6.42
CA GLU A 102 13.70 -22.79 -7.16
C GLU A 102 13.80 -21.36 -6.61
N PHE A 103 14.92 -20.73 -6.91
CA PHE A 103 15.06 -19.29 -6.82
C PHE A 103 14.42 -18.65 -8.08
N ASN A 104 13.34 -17.86 -7.94
CA ASN A 104 12.63 -17.29 -9.09
C ASN A 104 13.48 -16.22 -9.81
N PRO A 105 13.88 -16.46 -11.08
CA PRO A 105 14.76 -15.54 -11.81
C PRO A 105 14.09 -14.21 -12.14
N ASN A 106 12.76 -14.17 -12.33
CA ASN A 106 12.04 -12.93 -12.62
C ASN A 106 12.05 -12.02 -11.39
N VAL A 107 11.80 -12.58 -10.21
CA VAL A 107 11.86 -11.80 -8.95
C VAL A 107 13.27 -11.28 -8.69
N ALA A 108 14.33 -12.07 -8.95
CA ALA A 108 15.70 -11.56 -8.86
C ALA A 108 15.96 -10.39 -9.81
N LEU A 109 15.53 -10.52 -11.06
CA LEU A 109 15.76 -9.52 -12.09
C LEU A 109 15.05 -8.20 -11.72
N GLU A 110 13.78 -8.28 -11.33
CA GLU A 110 12.99 -7.12 -10.92
C GLU A 110 13.55 -6.49 -9.63
N TYR A 111 13.91 -7.30 -8.63
CA TYR A 111 14.53 -6.82 -7.40
C TYR A 111 15.85 -6.10 -7.70
N GLY A 112 16.73 -6.73 -8.47
CA GLY A 112 18.02 -6.16 -8.89
C GLY A 112 17.84 -4.84 -9.65
N PHE A 113 16.84 -4.75 -10.51
CA PHE A 113 16.50 -3.52 -11.23
C PHE A 113 16.09 -2.39 -10.28
N MET A 114 15.19 -2.67 -9.34
CA MET A 114 14.75 -1.67 -8.33
C MET A 114 15.92 -1.19 -7.48
N ARG A 115 16.82 -2.10 -7.08
CA ARG A 115 18.05 -1.76 -6.34
C ARG A 115 19.03 -0.94 -7.18
N ALA A 116 19.18 -1.25 -8.46
CA ALA A 116 20.04 -0.49 -9.37
C ALA A 116 19.54 0.95 -9.61
N LEU A 117 18.24 1.20 -9.45
CA LEU A 117 17.62 2.53 -9.46
C LEU A 117 17.67 3.24 -8.09
N ASP A 118 18.36 2.67 -7.10
CA ASP A 118 18.41 3.16 -5.72
C ASP A 118 17.01 3.32 -5.07
N LYS A 119 16.05 2.48 -5.47
CA LYS A 119 14.72 2.49 -4.89
C LYS A 119 14.70 1.65 -3.60
N PRO A 120 14.14 2.16 -2.49
CA PRO A 120 13.98 1.35 -1.29
C PRO A 120 13.10 0.15 -1.60
N THR A 121 13.61 -1.05 -1.29
CA THR A 121 12.98 -2.30 -1.71
C THR A 121 12.99 -3.29 -0.56
N LEU A 122 11.82 -3.71 -0.10
CA LEU A 122 11.66 -4.77 0.89
C LEU A 122 11.90 -6.13 0.23
N LEU A 123 12.74 -6.96 0.83
CA LEU A 123 12.90 -8.35 0.44
C LEU A 123 12.30 -9.25 1.52
N LEU A 124 11.11 -9.79 1.23
CA LEU A 124 10.45 -10.79 2.06
C LEU A 124 10.92 -12.17 1.67
N ALA A 125 11.26 -13.00 2.66
CA ALA A 125 11.61 -14.40 2.45
C ALA A 125 10.76 -15.32 3.33
N ASP A 126 10.14 -16.33 2.73
CA ASP A 126 9.42 -17.34 3.50
C ASP A 126 10.40 -18.02 4.47
N VAL A 127 9.97 -18.26 5.71
CA VAL A 127 10.79 -18.96 6.72
C VAL A 127 11.24 -20.35 6.26
N GLY A 128 10.50 -20.97 5.34
CA GLY A 128 10.85 -22.26 4.75
C GLY A 128 11.72 -22.19 3.50
N PHE A 129 12.07 -20.99 3.01
CA PHE A 129 12.81 -20.81 1.76
C PHE A 129 14.24 -21.37 1.85
N ARG A 130 14.58 -22.32 0.97
CA ARG A 130 15.86 -23.06 0.98
C ARG A 130 16.81 -22.63 -0.12
N ASN A 131 16.28 -22.01 -1.17
CA ASN A 131 17.00 -21.71 -2.40
C ASN A 131 17.82 -20.40 -2.33
N LEU A 132 18.48 -20.14 -1.20
CA LEU A 132 19.29 -18.94 -1.00
C LEU A 132 20.56 -18.98 -1.86
N ARG A 133 20.83 -17.87 -2.56
CA ARG A 133 22.04 -17.66 -3.36
C ARG A 133 22.93 -16.59 -2.72
N ALA A 134 24.25 -16.72 -2.90
CA ALA A 134 25.25 -15.90 -2.21
C ALA A 134 25.12 -14.39 -2.48
N ASP A 135 24.64 -14.01 -3.66
CA ASP A 135 24.33 -12.64 -4.10
C ASP A 135 23.20 -11.98 -3.30
N ILE A 136 22.31 -12.78 -2.69
CA ILE A 136 21.18 -12.30 -1.87
C ILE A 136 21.43 -12.52 -0.37
N VAL A 137 22.40 -13.37 0.00
CA VAL A 137 22.81 -13.60 1.39
C VAL A 137 23.34 -12.32 2.06
N GLY A 138 23.88 -11.37 1.29
CA GLY A 138 24.35 -10.07 1.79
C GLY A 138 23.25 -9.03 2.05
N THR A 139 22.00 -9.29 1.65
CA THR A 139 20.88 -8.36 1.82
C THR A 139 20.12 -8.66 3.11
N LEU A 140 19.79 -7.61 3.87
CA LEU A 140 18.81 -7.72 4.97
C LEU A 140 17.45 -8.14 4.38
N ARG A 141 17.00 -9.33 4.77
CA ARG A 141 15.70 -9.89 4.41
C ARG A 141 14.80 -9.88 5.62
N GLU A 142 13.54 -9.57 5.41
CA GLU A 142 12.51 -9.69 6.43
C GLU A 142 11.85 -11.07 6.31
N PRO A 143 11.91 -11.91 7.36
CA PRO A 143 11.25 -13.21 7.33
C PRO A 143 9.73 -13.04 7.41
N PHE A 144 9.00 -13.90 6.69
CA PHE A 144 7.55 -14.07 6.88
C PHE A 144 7.19 -15.54 6.80
N ASP A 145 6.02 -15.92 7.31
CA ASP A 145 5.50 -17.29 7.24
C ASP A 145 4.36 -17.33 6.24
N ILE A 146 4.54 -18.01 5.11
CA ILE A 146 3.51 -18.14 4.08
C ILE A 146 2.29 -18.94 4.56
N VAL A 147 2.42 -19.77 5.59
CA VAL A 147 1.32 -20.53 6.20
C VAL A 147 0.53 -19.66 7.17
N ASP A 148 1.18 -18.68 7.81
CA ASP A 148 0.56 -17.65 8.67
C ASP A 148 0.78 -16.23 8.11
N MET A 149 0.42 -16.06 6.82
CA MET A 149 0.67 -14.81 6.10
C MET A 149 -0.15 -13.64 6.66
N SER A 150 -1.33 -13.92 7.24
CA SER A 150 -2.21 -12.91 7.84
C SER A 150 -1.62 -12.21 9.06
N THR A 151 -0.65 -12.84 9.73
CA THR A 151 0.00 -12.31 10.92
C THR A 151 1.42 -11.84 10.62
N SER A 152 2.18 -12.65 9.86
CA SER A 152 3.60 -12.38 9.61
C SER A 152 3.83 -11.24 8.62
N LEU A 153 3.04 -11.13 7.53
CA LEU A 153 3.21 -10.07 6.54
C LEU A 153 2.92 -8.67 7.10
N PRO A 154 1.81 -8.42 7.82
CA PRO A 154 1.56 -7.10 8.39
C PRO A 154 2.68 -6.63 9.31
N SER A 155 3.25 -7.53 10.13
CA SER A 155 4.36 -7.20 11.03
C SER A 155 5.62 -6.77 10.26
N ALA A 156 6.03 -7.58 9.27
CA ALA A 156 7.21 -7.28 8.46
C ALA A 156 7.05 -5.97 7.67
N ILE A 157 5.88 -5.76 7.05
CA ILE A 157 5.60 -4.55 6.26
C ILE A 157 5.49 -3.31 7.16
N ALA A 158 4.89 -3.42 8.35
CA ALA A 158 4.81 -2.30 9.29
C ALA A 158 6.18 -1.89 9.84
N ASN A 159 7.10 -2.83 10.05
CA ASN A 159 8.49 -2.52 10.42
C ASN A 159 9.21 -1.79 9.29
N TRP A 160 9.13 -2.31 8.07
CA TRP A 160 9.74 -1.64 6.91
C TRP A 160 9.16 -0.24 6.66
N SER A 161 7.83 -0.09 6.77
CA SER A 161 7.13 1.20 6.68
C SER A 161 7.64 2.22 7.71
N ARG A 162 7.94 1.75 8.94
CA ARG A 162 8.56 2.57 9.98
C ARG A 162 9.97 3.00 9.59
N ASP A 163 10.78 2.10 9.06
CA ASP A 163 12.16 2.40 8.64
C ASP A 163 12.21 3.39 7.47
N LEU A 164 11.22 3.33 6.57
CA LEU A 164 11.04 4.32 5.51
C LEU A 164 10.56 5.69 6.02
N GLY A 165 10.03 5.76 7.24
CA GLY A 165 9.46 6.99 7.80
C GLY A 165 8.14 7.44 7.15
N VAL A 166 7.42 6.53 6.48
CA VAL A 166 6.19 6.88 5.74
C VAL A 166 4.93 6.85 6.59
N GLN A 167 5.00 6.25 7.79
CA GLN A 167 3.87 6.13 8.71
C GLN A 167 3.34 7.49 9.17
N VAL A 168 2.03 7.58 9.36
CA VAL A 168 1.41 8.75 10.00
C VAL A 168 1.61 8.66 11.50
N ILE A 169 2.32 9.64 12.05
CA ILE A 169 2.53 9.80 13.49
C ILE A 169 1.77 11.05 13.92
N ALA A 170 0.94 10.91 14.95
CA ALA A 170 0.20 12.03 15.52
C ALA A 170 1.13 12.97 16.30
N LEU A 171 0.94 14.27 16.14
CA LEU A 171 1.50 15.24 17.08
C LEU A 171 0.91 15.05 18.49
N PRO A 172 1.61 15.54 19.54
CA PRO A 172 1.07 15.51 20.90
C PRO A 172 -0.27 16.24 20.99
N GLY A 173 -1.26 15.60 21.60
CA GLY A 173 -2.58 16.19 21.84
C GLY A 173 -3.72 15.23 21.50
N GLU A 174 -4.84 15.39 22.21
CA GLU A 174 -6.00 14.50 22.06
C GLU A 174 -6.63 14.65 20.66
N LEU A 175 -6.68 15.86 20.10
CA LEU A 175 -7.23 16.09 18.76
C LEU A 175 -6.42 15.38 17.68
N HIS A 176 -5.10 15.50 17.69
CA HIS A 176 -4.22 14.82 16.72
C HIS A 176 -4.24 13.30 16.89
N ALA A 177 -4.29 12.82 18.13
CA ALA A 177 -4.43 11.39 18.43
C ALA A 177 -5.76 10.84 17.88
N GLN A 178 -6.86 11.58 18.04
CA GLN A 178 -8.16 11.19 17.51
C GLN A 178 -8.20 11.25 15.97
N ALA A 179 -7.54 12.25 15.36
CA ALA A 179 -7.37 12.32 13.90
C ALA A 179 -6.67 11.06 13.36
N LEU A 180 -5.61 10.61 14.03
CA LEU A 180 -4.89 9.40 13.64
C LEU A 180 -5.76 8.14 13.73
N ARG A 181 -6.64 8.04 14.73
CA ARG A 181 -7.60 6.92 14.82
C ARG A 181 -8.55 6.92 13.64
N ILE A 182 -9.14 8.07 13.31
CA ILE A 182 -10.00 8.20 12.12
C ILE A 182 -9.23 7.85 10.85
N HIS A 183 -8.02 8.39 10.67
CA HIS A 183 -7.17 8.08 9.51
C HIS A 183 -6.96 6.57 9.35
N ARG A 184 -6.64 5.86 10.44
CA ARG A 184 -6.49 4.39 10.43
C ARG A 184 -7.79 3.67 10.08
N ARG A 185 -8.94 4.12 10.56
CA ARG A 185 -10.25 3.55 10.18
C ARG A 185 -10.55 3.73 8.71
N LEU A 186 -10.28 4.92 8.16
CA LEU A 186 -10.45 5.19 6.74
C LEU A 186 -9.53 4.31 5.88
N LEU A 187 -8.29 4.09 6.31
CA LEU A 187 -7.40 3.12 5.68
C LEU A 187 -7.98 1.71 5.75
N ASN A 188 -8.49 1.25 6.90
CA ASN A 188 -9.12 -0.07 7.01
C ASN A 188 -10.31 -0.24 6.05
N ILE A 189 -11.17 0.78 5.94
CA ILE A 189 -12.28 0.78 4.96
C ILE A 189 -11.74 0.63 3.54
N ARG A 190 -10.70 1.39 3.18
CA ARG A 190 -10.03 1.27 1.88
C ARG A 190 -9.46 -0.14 1.66
N CYS A 191 -8.83 -0.72 2.68
CA CYS A 191 -8.22 -2.04 2.57
C CYS A 191 -9.25 -3.16 2.50
N ALA A 192 -10.43 -3.00 3.12
CA ALA A 192 -11.53 -3.94 2.98
C ALA A 192 -12.00 -4.04 1.52
N GLN A 193 -11.92 -2.95 0.74
CA GLN A 193 -12.26 -2.96 -0.70
C GLN A 193 -11.35 -3.86 -1.54
N LEU A 194 -10.16 -4.22 -1.04
CA LEU A 194 -9.20 -5.09 -1.73
C LEU A 194 -9.56 -6.58 -1.61
N LEU A 195 -10.52 -6.93 -0.75
CA LEU A 195 -10.96 -8.32 -0.59
C LEU A 195 -11.68 -8.82 -1.84
N ARG A 196 -11.26 -9.99 -2.33
CA ARG A 196 -11.86 -10.68 -3.46
C ARG A 196 -13.22 -11.28 -3.10
N ASP A 197 -13.35 -11.83 -1.88
CA ASP A 197 -14.62 -12.38 -1.39
C ASP A 197 -15.61 -11.26 -1.07
N GLU A 198 -16.73 -11.22 -1.79
CA GLU A 198 -17.71 -10.14 -1.68
C GLU A 198 -18.43 -10.12 -0.33
N ALA A 199 -18.72 -11.29 0.24
CA ALA A 199 -19.40 -11.37 1.54
C ALA A 199 -18.48 -10.87 2.66
N ARG A 200 -17.21 -11.28 2.64
CA ARG A 200 -16.17 -10.81 3.56
C ARG A 200 -15.91 -9.32 3.38
N ARG A 201 -15.78 -8.85 2.13
CA ARG A 201 -15.62 -7.42 1.80
C ARG A 201 -16.75 -6.59 2.40
N ARG A 202 -18.00 -6.98 2.15
CA ARG A 202 -19.18 -6.26 2.64
C ARG A 202 -19.23 -6.26 4.17
N LYS A 203 -18.95 -7.41 4.79
CA LYS A 203 -18.90 -7.52 6.26
C LYS A 203 -17.82 -6.61 6.85
N GLU A 204 -16.57 -6.76 6.43
CA GLU A 204 -15.45 -5.96 6.96
C GLU A 204 -15.66 -4.46 6.70
N THR A 205 -16.19 -4.09 5.54
CA THR A 205 -16.54 -2.70 5.23
C THR A 205 -17.57 -2.17 6.22
N ASN A 206 -18.69 -2.88 6.42
CA ASN A 206 -19.75 -2.46 7.33
C ASN A 206 -19.25 -2.34 8.77
N ASP A 207 -18.45 -3.31 9.23
CA ASP A 207 -17.86 -3.30 10.57
C ASP A 207 -16.98 -2.04 10.76
N GLU A 208 -16.11 -1.72 9.79
CA GLU A 208 -15.27 -0.52 9.88
C GLU A 208 -16.06 0.80 9.76
N PHE A 209 -17.17 0.85 9.01
CA PHE A 209 -18.06 2.02 9.01
C PHE A 209 -18.73 2.23 10.36
N TRP A 210 -19.14 1.15 11.02
CA TRP A 210 -19.72 1.23 12.37
C TRP A 210 -18.70 1.80 13.36
N TYR A 211 -17.47 1.27 13.39
CA TYR A 211 -16.39 1.80 14.22
C TYR A 211 -16.02 3.24 13.85
N LEU A 212 -16.03 3.60 12.56
CA LEU A 212 -15.82 4.98 12.12
C LEU A 212 -16.87 5.92 12.73
N GLY A 213 -18.15 5.50 12.78
CA GLY A 213 -19.21 6.26 13.42
C GLY A 213 -18.96 6.50 14.92
N GLU A 214 -18.48 5.49 15.64
CA GLU A 214 -18.09 5.64 17.05
C GLU A 214 -16.95 6.64 17.23
N GLU A 215 -15.90 6.52 16.43
CA GLU A 215 -14.74 7.41 16.50
C GLU A 215 -15.11 8.86 16.13
N ILE A 216 -16.03 9.07 15.18
CA ILE A 216 -16.57 10.40 14.82
C ILE A 216 -17.39 10.98 15.98
N ALA A 217 -18.23 10.18 16.63
CA ALA A 217 -19.00 10.62 17.80
C ALA A 217 -18.07 11.04 18.96
N ALA A 218 -17.05 10.22 19.25
CA ALA A 218 -16.03 10.55 20.24
C ALA A 218 -15.29 11.85 19.89
N TYR A 219 -14.98 12.06 18.61
CA TYR A 219 -14.30 13.26 18.15
C TYR A 219 -15.15 14.53 18.34
N ARG A 220 -16.46 14.46 18.05
CA ARG A 220 -17.39 15.57 18.28
C ARG A 220 -17.43 15.99 19.75
N VAL A 221 -17.45 15.02 20.67
CA VAL A 221 -17.41 15.29 22.12
C VAL A 221 -16.11 15.99 22.50
N LEU A 222 -14.98 15.52 21.97
CA LEU A 222 -13.68 16.14 22.23
C LEU A 222 -13.63 17.61 21.75
N LEU A 223 -14.21 17.89 20.59
CA LEU A 223 -14.28 19.24 20.02
C LEU A 223 -15.17 20.21 20.81
N GLN A 224 -16.13 19.72 21.60
CA GLN A 224 -16.91 20.57 22.52
C GLN A 224 -16.02 21.14 23.64
N GLY A 225 -15.07 20.32 24.14
CA GLY A 225 -14.11 20.73 25.16
C GLY A 225 -12.89 21.46 24.60
N ARG A 226 -12.55 21.21 23.33
CA ARG A 226 -11.38 21.79 22.64
C ARG A 226 -11.77 22.23 21.21
N PRO A 227 -12.44 23.39 21.07
CA PRO A 227 -12.93 23.83 19.76
C PRO A 227 -11.78 24.08 18.80
N ASP A 228 -11.86 23.46 17.62
CA ASP A 228 -10.98 23.72 16.48
C ASP A 228 -11.81 23.64 15.20
N ALA A 229 -11.85 24.73 14.43
CA ALA A 229 -12.71 24.86 13.26
C ALA A 229 -12.33 23.90 12.12
N THR A 230 -11.02 23.66 11.93
CA THR A 230 -10.50 22.80 10.87
C THR A 230 -10.85 21.35 11.16
N HIS A 231 -10.59 20.91 12.40
CA HIS A 231 -10.96 19.57 12.85
C HIS A 231 -12.48 19.37 12.81
N ALA A 232 -13.27 20.35 13.27
CA ALA A 232 -14.73 20.26 13.26
C ALA A 232 -15.29 20.12 11.83
N ALA A 233 -14.80 20.90 10.88
CA ALA A 233 -15.22 20.81 9.48
C ALA A 233 -14.93 19.42 8.87
N ALA A 234 -13.74 18.87 9.14
CA ALA A 234 -13.37 17.53 8.66
C ALA A 234 -14.25 16.43 9.27
N VAL A 235 -14.51 16.50 10.57
CA VAL A 235 -15.36 15.55 11.29
C VAL A 235 -16.80 15.57 10.78
N GLU A 236 -17.40 16.76 10.61
CA GLU A 236 -18.77 16.86 10.11
C GLU A 236 -18.89 16.38 8.67
N ARG A 237 -17.95 16.77 7.80
CA ARG A 237 -17.94 16.31 6.41
C ARG A 237 -17.83 14.79 6.33
N THR A 238 -16.99 14.19 7.16
CA THR A 238 -16.79 12.73 7.22
C THR A 238 -18.03 12.02 7.73
N GLY A 239 -18.64 12.52 8.81
CA GLY A 239 -19.90 11.99 9.32
C GLY A 239 -20.99 12.01 8.24
N GLN A 240 -21.20 13.16 7.60
CA GLN A 240 -22.26 13.32 6.59
C GLN A 240 -22.02 12.48 5.33
N ARG A 241 -20.80 12.50 4.79
CA ARG A 241 -20.51 11.86 3.49
C ARG A 241 -20.26 10.37 3.62
N LEU A 242 -19.45 9.96 4.59
CA LEU A 242 -19.03 8.56 4.73
C LEU A 242 -19.97 7.78 5.65
N VAL A 243 -20.17 8.24 6.89
CA VAL A 243 -20.96 7.47 7.87
C VAL A 243 -22.45 7.43 7.48
N ASP A 244 -23.04 8.59 7.19
CA ASP A 244 -24.46 8.68 6.85
C ASP A 244 -24.67 8.37 5.36
N GLY A 245 -23.88 9.02 4.49
CA GLY A 245 -24.04 8.96 3.04
C GLY A 245 -23.44 7.75 2.33
N HIS A 246 -22.56 6.96 2.98
CA HIS A 246 -21.83 5.84 2.38
C HIS A 246 -21.13 6.18 1.05
N ASP A 247 -20.67 7.43 0.92
CA ASP A 247 -20.07 7.94 -0.31
C ASP A 247 -18.55 7.66 -0.35
N PHE A 248 -18.18 6.55 -1.00
CA PHE A 248 -16.78 6.16 -1.15
C PHE A 248 -15.95 7.12 -2.02
N SER A 249 -16.57 8.01 -2.81
CA SER A 249 -15.83 8.92 -3.69
C SER A 249 -14.97 9.93 -2.91
N VAL A 250 -15.33 10.22 -1.65
CA VAL A 250 -14.56 11.12 -0.78
C VAL A 250 -13.52 10.38 0.08
N LEU A 251 -13.45 9.05 0.03
CA LEU A 251 -12.61 8.27 0.95
C LEU A 251 -11.12 8.66 0.86
N ALA A 252 -10.59 8.78 -0.36
CA ALA A 252 -9.20 9.17 -0.58
C ALA A 252 -8.90 10.57 -0.02
N GLU A 253 -9.80 11.53 -0.26
CA GLU A 253 -9.68 12.89 0.27
C GLU A 253 -9.71 12.91 1.80
N MET A 254 -10.60 12.13 2.43
CA MET A 254 -10.69 12.08 3.90
C MET A 254 -9.47 11.40 4.52
N ILE A 255 -8.92 10.36 3.88
CA ILE A 255 -7.66 9.73 4.33
C ILE A 255 -6.54 10.76 4.41
N GLU A 256 -6.38 11.58 3.36
CA GLU A 256 -5.35 12.62 3.35
C GLU A 256 -5.66 13.73 4.37
N THR A 257 -6.92 14.18 4.46
CA THR A 257 -7.34 15.19 5.43
C THR A 257 -6.99 14.79 6.87
N PHE A 258 -7.31 13.56 7.30
CA PHE A 258 -6.97 13.11 8.65
C PHE A 258 -5.49 12.75 8.83
N SER A 259 -4.78 12.39 7.76
CA SER A 259 -3.32 12.28 7.78
C SER A 259 -2.69 13.65 8.10
N GLU A 260 -3.16 14.72 7.46
CA GLU A 260 -2.70 16.07 7.72
C GLU A 260 -3.08 16.55 9.12
N LEU A 261 -4.33 16.35 9.55
CA LEU A 261 -4.78 16.73 10.90
C LEU A 261 -4.05 15.98 12.02
N ALA A 262 -3.55 14.78 11.76
CA ALA A 262 -2.68 14.08 12.69
C ALA A 262 -1.27 14.71 12.76
N ARG A 263 -0.76 15.22 11.64
CA ARG A 263 0.64 15.67 11.48
C ARG A 263 0.87 17.18 11.61
N LYS A 264 -0.14 18.02 11.39
CA LYS A 264 -0.04 19.49 11.42
C LYS A 264 -0.39 20.03 12.81
N ALA A 265 0.46 20.92 13.33
CA ALA A 265 0.08 21.78 14.45
C ALA A 265 -0.88 22.83 13.89
N SER A 266 -2.02 23.03 14.56
CA SER A 266 -2.98 24.08 14.20
C SER A 266 -2.41 25.48 14.35
#